data_AF-A0A972CWV2-F1
#
_entry.id   AF-A0A972CWV2-F1
#
_cell.length_a   1.000
_cell.length_b   1.000
_cell.length_c   1.000
_cell.angle_alpha   90.00
_cell.angle_beta   90.00
_cell.angle_gamma   90.00
#
_symmetry.space_group_name_H-M   'P 1'
#
loop_
_entity.id
_entity.type
_entity.pdbx_description
1 polymer ?
#
loop_
_entity_poly.entity_id
_entity_poly.type
_entity_poly.pdbx_seq_one_letter_code
_entity_poly.pdbx_strand_id
1 'polypeptide(L)' 'GVIINKCDPDEIDDNMIKTYCEEKGLKILDTIAYDDELAKSNARGIAALEASDKLAKRFSDILENIEKEVAK' A
#
# COMPACT_ATOMS: atom_id res chain seq x y z
N GLY A 1 8.21 -9.85 -0.33
CA GLY A 1 7.11 -9.58 0.63
C GLY A 1 5.82 -9.24 -0.09
N VAL A 2 4.77 -8.93 0.66
CA VAL A 2 3.39 -8.65 0.18
C VAL A 2 3.03 -7.20 0.46
N ILE A 3 2.30 -6.55 -0.47
CA ILE A 3 1.62 -5.28 -0.22
C ILE A 3 0.12 -5.55 -0.27
N ILE A 4 -0.59 -5.19 0.80
CA ILE A 4 -2.05 -5.28 0.86
C ILE A 4 -2.61 -3.97 0.31
N ASN A 5 -3.28 -4.02 -0.84
CA ASN A 5 -3.79 -2.82 -1.50
C ASN A 5 -5.31 -2.70 -1.40
N LYS A 6 -5.78 -1.46 -1.22
CA LYS A 6 -7.20 -1.09 -1.17
C LYS A 6 -7.98 -1.83 -0.07
N CYS A 7 -7.36 -1.98 1.10
CA CYS A 7 -8.08 -2.46 2.28
C CYS A 7 -9.03 -1.39 2.81
N ASP A 8 -10.11 -1.82 3.46
CA ASP A 8 -10.93 -0.92 4.25
C ASP A 8 -10.06 -0.32 5.37
N PRO A 9 -10.05 1.01 5.56
CA PRO A 9 -9.33 1.65 6.66
C PRO A 9 -9.63 1.02 8.04
N ASP A 10 -10.86 0.53 8.23
CA ASP A 10 -11.29 -0.10 9.49
C ASP A 10 -10.79 -1.56 9.62
N GLU A 11 -10.29 -2.17 8.54
CA GLU A 11 -9.80 -3.55 8.48
C GLU A 11 -8.29 -3.65 8.17
N ILE A 12 -7.54 -2.55 8.29
CA ILE A 12 -6.08 -2.53 8.03
C ILE A 12 -5.36 -3.58 8.89
N ASP A 13 -5.76 -3.68 10.15
CA ASP A 13 -5.07 -4.51 11.15
C ASP A 13 -5.66 -5.90 11.33
N ASP A 14 -6.87 -6.14 10.84
CA ASP A 14 -7.59 -7.41 10.99
C ASP A 14 -8.38 -7.72 9.71
N ASN A 15 -7.73 -8.43 8.79
CA ASN A 15 -8.36 -8.91 7.57
C ASN A 15 -7.83 -10.29 7.19
N MET A 16 -8.61 -11.02 6.40
CA MET A 16 -8.29 -12.38 5.95
C MET A 16 -6.95 -12.48 5.22
N ILE A 17 -6.50 -11.41 4.55
CA ILE A 17 -5.21 -11.39 3.83
C ILE A 17 -4.05 -11.39 4.82
N LYS A 18 -4.17 -10.64 5.92
CA LYS A 18 -3.15 -10.60 6.98
C LYS A 18 -3.03 -11.97 7.65
N THR A 19 -4.15 -12.58 8.03
CA THR A 19 -4.16 -13.95 8.57
C THR A 19 -3.50 -14.94 7.62
N TYR A 20 -3.86 -14.89 6.32
CA TYR A 20 -3.25 -15.76 5.32
C TYR A 20 -1.73 -15.53 5.20
N CYS A 21 -1.28 -14.28 5.22
CA CYS A 21 0.15 -13.97 5.14
C CYS A 21 0.90 -14.51 6.36
N GLU A 22 0.37 -14.34 7.56
CA GLU A 22 0.93 -14.87 8.80
C GLU A 22 1.01 -16.40 8.78
N GLU A 23 -0.07 -17.09 8.41
CA GLU A 23 -0.12 -18.55 8.30
C GLU A 23 0.87 -19.12 7.27
N LYS A 24 1.16 -18.36 6.21
CA LYS A 24 2.09 -18.77 5.15
C LYS A 24 3.52 -18.28 5.38
N GLY A 25 3.79 -17.56 6.46
CA GLY A 25 5.11 -16.94 6.70
C GLY A 25 5.48 -15.90 5.64
N LEU A 26 4.48 -15.28 5.01
CA LEU A 26 4.68 -14.22 4.02
C LEU A 26 4.80 -12.88 4.76
N LYS A 27 5.96 -12.23 4.60
CA LYS A 27 6.19 -10.91 5.16
C LYS A 27 5.35 -9.86 4.45
N ILE A 28 4.47 -9.18 5.19
CA ILE A 28 3.80 -7.96 4.74
C ILE A 28 4.79 -6.80 4.82
N LEU A 29 4.98 -6.10 3.71
CA LEU A 29 5.89 -4.95 3.61
C LEU A 29 5.16 -3.64 3.88
N ASP A 30 3.92 -3.54 3.41
CA ASP A 30 3.09 -2.37 3.64
C ASP A 30 1.60 -2.64 3.34
N THR A 31 0.75 -1.71 3.79
CA THR A 31 -0.69 -1.73 3.58
C THR A 31 -1.17 -0.37 3.02
N ILE A 32 -1.85 -0.39 1.88
CA ILE A 32 -2.46 0.78 1.25
C ILE A 32 -3.97 0.71 1.51
N ALA A 33 -4.47 1.58 2.38
CA ALA A 33 -5.91 1.72 2.62
C ALA A 33 -6.62 2.34 1.42
N TYR A 34 -7.95 2.20 1.37
CA TYR A 34 -8.76 3.01 0.50
C TYR A 34 -8.52 4.50 0.78
N ASP A 35 -8.18 5.25 -0.26
CA ASP A 35 -8.00 6.69 -0.22
C ASP A 35 -8.81 7.30 -1.38
N ASP A 36 -9.75 8.17 -1.03
CA ASP A 36 -10.67 8.81 -1.98
C ASP A 36 -9.93 9.75 -2.95
N GLU A 37 -8.85 10.37 -2.51
CA GLU A 37 -7.99 11.23 -3.33
C GLU A 37 -7.26 10.40 -4.40
N LEU A 38 -6.71 9.25 -3.98
CA LEU A 38 -6.07 8.29 -4.89
C LEU A 38 -7.08 7.73 -5.90
N ALA A 39 -8.28 7.39 -5.46
CA ALA A 39 -9.36 6.90 -6.32
C ALA A 39 -9.76 7.93 -7.38
N LYS A 40 -9.95 9.19 -6.97
CA LYS A 40 -10.28 10.32 -7.87
C LYS A 40 -9.17 10.62 -8.86
N SER A 41 -7.91 10.58 -8.42
CA SER A 41 -6.76 10.78 -9.30
C SER A 41 -6.68 9.72 -10.39
N ASN A 42 -6.76 8.45 -9.99
CA ASN A 42 -6.71 7.31 -10.91
C ASN A 42 -7.87 7.36 -11.94
N ALA A 43 -9.07 7.74 -11.50
CA ALA A 43 -10.22 7.89 -12.41
C ALA A 43 -10.04 8.99 -13.47
N ARG A 44 -9.16 9.97 -13.21
CA ARG A 44 -8.81 11.05 -14.14
C ARG A 44 -7.59 10.73 -14.99
N GLY A 45 -6.97 9.56 -14.82
CA GLY A 45 -5.72 9.19 -15.48
C GLY A 45 -4.50 9.96 -14.97
N ILE A 46 -4.60 10.57 -13.79
CA ILE A 46 -3.51 11.33 -13.16
C ILE A 46 -2.76 10.36 -12.24
N ALA A 47 -1.44 10.31 -12.38
CA ALA A 47 -0.62 9.47 -11.51
C ALA A 47 -0.64 10.00 -10.07
N ALA A 48 -0.63 9.10 -9.07
CA ALA A 48 -0.66 9.49 -7.66
C ALA A 48 0.46 10.47 -7.27
N LEU A 49 1.62 10.36 -7.92
CA LEU A 49 2.78 11.25 -7.74
C LEU A 49 2.48 12.70 -8.18
N GLU A 50 1.62 12.88 -9.18
CA GLU A 50 1.22 14.18 -9.74
C GLU A 50 -0.01 14.75 -9.04
N ALA A 51 -0.74 13.91 -8.30
CA ALA A 51 -2.01 14.27 -7.68
C ALA A 51 -1.83 15.09 -6.41
N SER A 52 -0.88 14.70 -5.55
CA SER A 52 -0.52 15.45 -4.35
C SER A 52 0.78 14.99 -3.70
N ASP A 53 1.37 15.89 -2.92
CA ASP A 53 2.57 15.62 -2.11
C ASP A 53 2.34 14.51 -1.09
N LYS A 54 1.10 14.36 -0.58
CA LYS A 54 0.73 13.29 0.36
C LYS A 54 0.87 11.92 -0.29
N LEU A 55 0.27 11.75 -1.47
CA LEU A 55 0.32 10.48 -2.22
C LEU A 55 1.73 10.23 -2.75
N ALA A 56 2.41 11.26 -3.25
CA ALA A 56 3.80 11.20 -3.67
C ALA A 56 4.71 10.67 -2.56
N LYS A 57 4.60 11.24 -1.34
CA LYS A 57 5.34 10.78 -0.19
C LYS A 57 4.97 9.33 0.17
N ARG A 58 3.68 8.99 0.20
CA ARG A 58 3.22 7.64 0.56
C ARG A 58 3.82 6.56 -0.35
N PHE A 59 3.80 6.78 -1.65
CA PHE A 59 4.37 5.82 -2.61
C PHE A 59 5.90 5.81 -2.61
N SER A 60 6.54 6.93 -2.29
CA SER A 60 8.01 6.98 -2.08
C SER A 60 8.44 6.17 -0.85
N ASP A 61 7.71 6.30 0.27
CA ASP A 61 7.97 5.51 1.49
C ASP A 61 7.81 3.99 1.21
N ILE A 62 6.81 3.60 0.41
CA ILE A 62 6.61 2.21 -0.01
C ILE A 62 7.78 1.71 -0.87
N LEU A 63 8.23 2.52 -1.83
CA LEU A 63 9.38 2.16 -2.68
C LEU A 63 10.63 1.92 -1.83
N GLU A 64 10.92 2.79 -0.87
CA GLU A 64 12.07 2.63 0.03
C GLU A 64 11.98 1.32 0.84
N ASN A 65 10.78 0.95 1.29
CA ASN A 65 10.55 -0.31 2.00
C ASN A 65 10.78 -1.53 1.10
N ILE A 66 10.38 -1.47 -0.17
CA ILE A 66 10.62 -2.54 -1.15
C ILE A 66 12.13 -2.66 -1.42
N GLU A 67 12.82 -1.55 -1.65
CA GLU A 67 14.26 -1.54 -1.93
C GLU A 67 15.06 -2.14 -0.78
N LYS A 68 14.72 -1.79 0.47
CA LYS A 68 15.32 -2.39 1.68
C LYS A 68 15.06 -3.88 1.81
N GLU A 69 13.95 -4.37 1.27
CA GLU A 69 13.64 -5.80 1.29
C GLU A 69 14.41 -6.56 0.22
N VAL A 70 14.51 -6.01 -1.00
CA VAL A 70 15.20 -6.65 -2.13
C VAL A 70 16.72 -6.59 -2.01
N ALA A 71 17.26 -5.59 -1.32
CA ALA A 71 18.69 -5.45 -1.07
C ALA A 71 19.25 -6.42 0.00
N LYS A 72 18.40 -7.24 0.63
CA LYS A 72 18.80 -8.28 1.60
C LYS A 72 19.07 -9.61 0.90
#